data_AF-V6LBI1-F1
#
_entry.id   AF-V6LBI1-F1
#
_cell.length_a   1.000
_cell.length_b   1.000
_cell.length_c   1.000
_cell.angle_alpha   90.00
_cell.angle_beta   90.00
_cell.angle_gamma   90.00
#
_symmetry.space_group_name_H-M   'P 1'
#
loop_
_entity.id
_entity.type
_entity.pdbx_description
1 polymer ?
#
loop_
_entity_poly.entity_id
_entity_poly.type
_entity_poly.pdbx_seq_one_letter_code
_entity_poly.pdbx_strand_id
1 'polypeptide(L)'
;MTDSASCTQTTPNCASCDNKVCTACTPGYHLSQGLCAPHQQSESPADKSDPSDPVPPEPAEETCTTNQQCRDKGSGFCDGTSKTCKPCATGCKTCTSFKFCAECDTSTNKPTTLITGECAPFCNDNRSHVYCSISGLMSCNQNSTSPCVCDGPKNCAECTDDSRSCQSCLTNMKKGTDGTCSECADGLIKIGKICTKDDVVAGEVPVPPGPNPVVPDPEVNRQNLSGGAVAGIVIGVLLVVGAVGGGLTYYFVRRAKK
;
A
#
# COMPACT_ATOMS: atom_id res chain seq x y z
N MET A 1 -16.63 -26.65 -26.11
CA MET A 1 -17.16 -25.31 -25.79
C MET A 1 -16.13 -24.69 -24.89
N THR A 2 -15.37 -23.70 -25.39
CA THR A 2 -14.23 -23.11 -24.68
C THR A 2 -14.68 -21.86 -23.93
N ASP A 3 -14.40 -21.79 -22.62
CA ASP A 3 -14.75 -20.66 -21.77
C ASP A 3 -14.04 -19.37 -22.22
N SER A 4 -14.81 -18.46 -22.80
CA SER A 4 -14.40 -17.08 -23.10
C SER A 4 -14.37 -16.25 -21.81
N ALA A 5 -13.38 -16.52 -20.95
CA ALA A 5 -13.15 -15.73 -19.73
C ALA A 5 -13.00 -14.25 -20.08
N SER A 6 -13.92 -13.41 -19.59
CA SER A 6 -14.05 -12.02 -20.03
C SER A 6 -12.91 -11.15 -19.51
N CYS A 7 -11.97 -10.85 -20.42
CA CYS A 7 -10.70 -10.16 -20.14
C CYS A 7 -10.89 -8.69 -19.67
N THR A 8 -12.08 -8.13 -19.86
CA THR A 8 -12.49 -6.78 -19.46
C THR A 8 -12.51 -6.56 -17.94
N GLN A 9 -12.48 -7.62 -17.11
CA GLN A 9 -12.30 -7.46 -15.66
C GLN A 9 -10.87 -7.07 -15.27
N THR A 10 -9.86 -7.45 -16.07
CA THR A 10 -8.44 -7.26 -15.72
C THR A 10 -7.77 -6.16 -16.53
N THR A 11 -8.20 -5.94 -17.78
CA THR A 11 -7.64 -4.92 -18.67
C THR A 11 -8.74 -4.06 -19.26
N PRO A 12 -8.98 -2.84 -18.72
CA PRO A 12 -9.87 -1.86 -19.32
C PRO A 12 -9.50 -1.55 -20.77
N ASN A 13 -10.49 -1.29 -21.63
CA ASN A 13 -10.31 -0.94 -23.04
C ASN A 13 -9.64 -2.02 -23.91
N CYS A 14 -9.65 -3.28 -23.47
CA CYS A 14 -9.22 -4.41 -24.29
C CYS A 14 -10.35 -4.93 -25.19
N ALA A 15 -10.06 -5.12 -26.48
CA ALA A 15 -10.98 -5.62 -27.50
C ALA A 15 -10.83 -7.13 -27.78
N SER A 16 -9.62 -7.68 -27.64
CA SER A 16 -9.37 -9.13 -27.74
C SER A 16 -8.25 -9.58 -26.81
N CYS A 17 -8.33 -10.82 -26.33
CA CYS A 17 -7.27 -11.43 -25.51
C CYS A 17 -6.90 -12.82 -26.02
N ASP A 18 -5.67 -13.20 -25.76
CA ASP A 18 -5.20 -14.59 -25.77
C ASP A 18 -4.61 -14.93 -24.39
N ASN A 19 -4.90 -16.11 -23.85
CA ASN A 19 -4.37 -16.57 -22.56
C ASN A 19 -4.46 -15.55 -21.39
N LYS A 20 -5.55 -14.75 -21.34
CA LYS A 20 -5.79 -13.64 -20.38
C LYS A 20 -4.88 -12.41 -20.53
N VAL A 21 -4.06 -12.34 -21.56
CA VAL A 21 -3.27 -11.15 -21.93
C VAL A 21 -3.99 -10.41 -23.05
N CYS A 22 -4.04 -9.07 -22.98
CA CYS A 22 -4.65 -8.29 -24.06
C CYS A 22 -3.80 -8.36 -25.33
N THR A 23 -4.46 -8.63 -26.46
CA THR A 23 -3.83 -8.76 -27.79
C THR A 23 -4.26 -7.66 -28.76
N ALA A 24 -5.44 -7.05 -28.55
CA ALA A 24 -5.86 -5.85 -29.26
C ALA A 24 -6.72 -4.96 -28.36
N CYS A 25 -6.58 -3.65 -28.51
CA CYS A 25 -7.31 -2.64 -27.75
C CYS A 25 -8.51 -2.09 -28.52
N THR A 26 -9.47 -1.49 -27.82
CA THR A 26 -10.58 -0.76 -28.44
C THR A 26 -10.06 0.50 -29.14
N PRO A 27 -10.73 1.01 -30.20
CA PRO A 27 -10.34 2.24 -30.88
C PRO A 27 -10.12 3.40 -29.91
N GLY A 28 -9.02 4.15 -30.09
CA GLY A 28 -8.57 5.19 -29.15
C GLY A 28 -7.46 4.74 -28.18
N TYR A 29 -7.08 3.46 -28.19
CA TYR A 29 -6.07 2.88 -27.30
C TYR A 29 -5.06 2.01 -28.06
N HIS A 30 -3.81 2.00 -27.60
CA HIS A 30 -2.73 1.16 -28.11
C HIS A 30 -2.29 0.13 -27.06
N LEU A 31 -1.77 -1.01 -27.54
CA LEU A 31 -1.27 -2.07 -26.68
C LEU A 31 0.17 -1.76 -26.22
N SER A 32 0.38 -1.68 -24.91
CA SER A 32 1.70 -1.54 -24.30
C SER A 32 1.82 -2.53 -23.14
N GLN A 33 2.81 -3.43 -23.21
CA GLN A 33 3.09 -4.45 -22.19
C GLN A 33 1.87 -5.31 -21.78
N GLY A 34 0.96 -5.61 -22.74
CA GLY A 34 -0.26 -6.40 -22.49
C GLY A 34 -1.43 -5.61 -21.87
N LEU A 35 -1.30 -4.29 -21.74
CA LEU A 35 -2.33 -3.36 -21.27
C LEU A 35 -2.69 -2.35 -22.37
N CYS A 36 -3.89 -1.78 -22.29
CA CYS A 36 -4.37 -0.77 -23.24
C CYS A 36 -4.21 0.65 -22.68
N ALA A 37 -3.23 1.37 -23.21
CA ALA A 37 -3.00 2.78 -22.90
C ALA A 37 -3.70 3.66 -23.95
N PRO A 38 -4.30 4.81 -23.57
CA PRO A 38 -4.90 5.70 -24.56
C PRO A 38 -3.83 6.15 -25.58
N HIS A 39 -4.23 6.36 -26.84
CA HIS A 39 -3.40 7.16 -27.72
C HIS A 39 -3.25 8.54 -27.09
N GLN A 40 -2.02 9.04 -26.96
CA GLN A 40 -1.84 10.41 -26.48
C GLN A 40 -2.49 11.35 -27.50
N GLN A 41 -3.47 12.13 -27.05
CA GLN A 41 -4.09 13.18 -27.86
C GLN A 41 -3.17 14.41 -27.91
N SER A 42 -2.02 14.24 -28.55
CA SER A 42 -1.30 15.32 -29.20
C SER A 42 -1.62 15.26 -30.69
N GLU A 43 -2.83 15.67 -31.07
CA GLU A 43 -3.17 16.22 -32.39
C GLU A 43 -4.68 16.52 -32.48
N SER A 44 -5.01 17.81 -32.51
CA SER A 44 -6.24 18.27 -33.18
C SER A 44 -6.03 18.15 -34.69
N PRO A 45 -7.08 17.97 -35.50
CA PRO A 45 -6.93 17.75 -36.94
C PRO A 45 -6.34 18.99 -37.62
N ALA A 46 -5.09 18.84 -38.08
CA ALA A 46 -4.31 19.70 -38.97
C ALA A 46 -4.96 21.01 -39.43
N ASP A 47 -4.69 22.09 -38.69
CA ASP A 47 -4.59 23.41 -39.33
C ASP A 47 -3.14 23.61 -39.80
N LYS A 48 -2.97 24.21 -40.99
CA LYS A 48 -1.67 24.28 -41.67
C LYS A 48 -0.82 25.44 -41.12
N SER A 49 -0.14 25.20 -40.01
CA SER A 49 0.82 26.14 -39.43
C SER A 49 2.24 25.98 -40.00
N ASP A 50 2.97 27.09 -39.95
CA ASP A 50 4.25 27.34 -40.62
C ASP A 50 5.39 26.40 -40.17
N PRO A 51 6.31 25.95 -41.06
CA PRO A 51 7.50 25.16 -40.67
C PRO A 51 8.52 25.89 -39.77
N SER A 52 8.22 27.11 -39.33
CA SER A 52 9.12 28.02 -38.62
C SER A 52 8.95 28.04 -37.09
N ASP A 53 7.89 27.42 -36.55
CA ASP A 53 7.65 27.41 -35.09
C ASP A 53 8.62 26.45 -34.37
N PRO A 54 9.37 26.90 -33.35
CA PRO A 54 10.20 26.02 -32.55
C PRO A 54 9.34 24.99 -31.82
N VAL A 55 9.65 23.70 -31.99
CA VAL A 55 9.03 22.62 -31.21
C VAL A 55 9.10 22.98 -29.73
N PRO A 56 7.97 23.06 -29.00
CA PRO A 56 7.99 23.36 -27.57
C PRO A 56 8.89 22.36 -26.86
N PRO A 57 9.77 22.80 -25.93
CA PRO A 57 10.61 21.87 -25.19
C PRO A 57 9.72 20.86 -24.47
N GLU A 58 10.02 19.58 -24.70
CA GLU A 58 9.33 18.46 -24.05
C GLU A 58 9.29 18.71 -22.53
N PRO A 59 8.12 18.57 -21.87
CA PRO A 59 7.99 18.87 -20.45
C PRO A 59 8.95 17.96 -19.68
N ALA A 60 9.96 18.57 -19.05
CA ALA A 60 11.05 17.85 -18.40
C ALA A 60 10.50 16.80 -17.43
N GLU A 61 10.77 15.51 -17.69
CA GLU A 61 10.30 14.44 -16.83
C GLU A 61 10.80 14.66 -15.39
N GLU A 62 9.86 14.70 -14.45
CA GLU A 62 10.16 14.99 -13.07
C GLU A 62 10.93 13.83 -12.43
N THR A 63 12.22 14.03 -12.15
CA THR A 63 13.07 13.00 -11.53
C THR A 63 12.77 12.83 -10.03
N CYS A 64 12.98 11.62 -9.54
CA CYS A 64 12.68 11.21 -8.18
C CYS A 64 13.65 10.15 -7.65
N THR A 65 13.86 10.17 -6.33
CA THR A 65 14.53 9.12 -5.56
C THR A 65 13.59 8.46 -4.55
N THR A 66 12.40 9.03 -4.28
CA THR A 66 11.38 8.43 -3.40
C THR A 66 9.95 8.69 -3.86
N ASN A 67 9.03 7.78 -3.51
CA ASN A 67 7.60 7.97 -3.75
C ASN A 67 7.06 9.23 -3.05
N GLN A 68 7.57 9.55 -1.85
CA GLN A 68 7.19 10.75 -1.10
C GLN A 68 7.37 12.02 -1.94
N GLN A 69 8.49 12.16 -2.66
CA GLN A 69 8.73 13.33 -3.54
C GLN A 69 7.68 13.49 -4.64
N CYS A 70 7.17 12.38 -5.19
CA CYS A 70 6.11 12.41 -6.20
C CYS A 70 4.74 12.69 -5.59
N ARG A 71 4.46 12.15 -4.38
CA ARG A 71 3.21 12.40 -3.65
C ARG A 71 3.09 13.84 -3.17
N ASP A 72 4.17 14.42 -2.64
CA ASP A 72 4.21 15.82 -2.15
C ASP A 72 3.85 16.84 -3.25
N LYS A 73 4.05 16.46 -4.51
CA LYS A 73 3.76 17.27 -5.71
C LYS A 73 2.45 16.89 -6.40
N GLY A 74 1.81 15.80 -5.98
CA GLY A 74 0.63 15.23 -6.65
C GLY A 74 0.94 14.45 -7.94
N SER A 75 2.22 14.27 -8.29
CA SER A 75 2.69 13.62 -9.53
C SER A 75 2.52 12.09 -9.54
N GLY A 76 2.16 11.47 -8.40
CA GLY A 76 1.90 10.04 -8.28
C GLY A 76 2.95 9.30 -7.44
N PHE A 77 3.60 8.30 -8.02
CA PHE A 77 4.65 7.48 -7.40
C PHE A 77 5.98 7.59 -8.15
N CYS A 78 7.09 7.18 -7.54
CA CYS A 78 8.40 7.20 -8.17
C CYS A 78 8.68 5.86 -8.85
N ASP A 79 8.79 5.83 -10.17
CA ASP A 79 9.14 4.59 -10.85
C ASP A 79 10.60 4.21 -10.59
N GLY A 80 10.79 3.02 -10.02
CA GLY A 80 12.10 2.54 -9.60
C GLY A 80 13.10 2.37 -10.75
N THR A 81 12.62 2.18 -11.99
CA THR A 81 13.44 1.90 -13.17
C THR A 81 13.90 3.18 -13.87
N SER A 82 12.96 4.05 -14.22
CA SER A 82 13.20 5.33 -14.92
C SER A 82 13.66 6.45 -14.00
N LYS A 83 13.45 6.32 -12.68
CA LYS A 83 13.68 7.38 -11.68
C LYS A 83 12.92 8.66 -11.97
N THR A 84 11.74 8.55 -12.58
CA THR A 84 10.82 9.68 -12.79
C THR A 84 9.45 9.42 -12.16
N CYS A 85 8.77 10.50 -11.77
CA CYS A 85 7.43 10.41 -11.20
C CYS A 85 6.44 9.98 -12.28
N LYS A 86 5.68 8.91 -11.99
CA LYS A 86 4.63 8.39 -12.87
C LYS A 86 3.28 8.50 -12.15
N PRO A 87 2.20 8.83 -12.88
CA PRO A 87 0.87 8.99 -12.29
C PRO A 87 0.35 7.67 -11.73
N CYS A 88 -0.53 7.76 -10.73
CA CYS A 88 -1.31 6.61 -10.26
C CYS A 88 -2.26 6.11 -11.36
N ALA A 89 -2.67 4.84 -11.29
CA ALA A 89 -3.69 4.30 -12.19
C ALA A 89 -5.03 5.08 -12.06
N THR A 90 -5.81 5.10 -13.13
CA THR A 90 -7.12 5.78 -13.18
C THR A 90 -8.04 5.33 -12.03
N GLY A 91 -8.67 6.28 -11.34
CA GLY A 91 -9.49 6.01 -10.16
C GLY A 91 -8.69 5.86 -8.85
N CYS A 92 -7.35 6.00 -8.90
CA CYS A 92 -6.50 6.09 -7.73
C CYS A 92 -6.00 7.51 -7.50
N LYS A 93 -6.22 8.04 -6.29
CA LYS A 93 -5.81 9.39 -5.86
C LYS A 93 -4.42 9.40 -5.21
N THR A 94 -4.01 8.31 -4.58
CA THR A 94 -2.68 8.18 -3.95
C THR A 94 -2.21 6.74 -4.04
N CYS A 95 -0.98 6.51 -4.46
CA CYS A 95 -0.42 5.18 -4.71
C CYS A 95 1.03 5.07 -4.24
N THR A 96 1.55 3.84 -4.16
CA THR A 96 2.99 3.54 -4.02
C THR A 96 3.57 2.90 -5.27
N SER A 97 2.73 2.37 -6.14
CA SER A 97 3.08 1.90 -7.48
C SER A 97 1.84 2.00 -8.40
N PHE A 98 2.03 1.82 -9.70
CA PHE A 98 0.93 1.78 -10.66
C PHE A 98 -0.17 0.75 -10.30
N LYS A 99 0.19 -0.36 -9.66
CA LYS A 99 -0.74 -1.44 -9.27
C LYS A 99 -1.25 -1.35 -7.83
N PHE A 100 -0.68 -0.47 -6.99
CA PHE A 100 -0.98 -0.43 -5.56
C PHE A 100 -1.51 0.95 -5.14
N CYS A 101 -2.83 1.03 -5.04
CA CYS A 101 -3.58 2.21 -4.66
C CYS A 101 -3.76 2.32 -3.14
N ALA A 102 -3.20 3.37 -2.55
CA ALA A 102 -3.28 3.66 -1.13
C ALA A 102 -4.46 4.58 -0.74
N GLU A 103 -5.04 5.28 -1.70
CA GLU A 103 -6.34 5.94 -1.58
C GLU A 103 -7.04 6.02 -2.94
N CYS A 104 -8.22 5.42 -3.04
CA CYS A 104 -9.06 5.49 -4.24
C CYS A 104 -9.71 6.87 -4.37
N ASP A 105 -9.85 7.35 -5.60
CA ASP A 105 -10.58 8.58 -5.89
C ASP A 105 -12.08 8.36 -5.66
N THR A 106 -12.64 9.18 -4.75
CA THR A 106 -14.05 9.12 -4.37
C THR A 106 -14.95 10.08 -5.16
N SER A 107 -14.43 10.76 -6.18
CA SER A 107 -15.12 11.79 -6.98
C SER A 107 -16.42 11.31 -7.63
N THR A 108 -16.39 10.15 -8.29
CA THR A 108 -17.46 9.67 -9.18
C THR A 108 -18.29 8.53 -8.59
N ASN A 109 -17.65 7.55 -7.95
CA ASN A 109 -18.33 6.32 -7.49
C ASN A 109 -18.05 5.94 -6.03
N LYS A 110 -17.35 6.78 -5.25
CA LYS A 110 -16.95 6.53 -3.84
C LYS A 110 -16.32 5.14 -3.56
N PRO A 111 -15.48 4.56 -4.44
CA PRO A 111 -14.89 3.22 -4.25
C PRO A 111 -14.16 3.06 -2.90
N THR A 112 -14.18 1.84 -2.38
CA THR A 112 -13.53 1.49 -1.11
C THR A 112 -12.11 1.00 -1.37
N THR A 113 -11.14 1.65 -0.73
CA THR A 113 -9.73 1.21 -0.75
C THR A 113 -9.56 -0.05 0.09
N LEU A 114 -8.99 -1.10 -0.51
CA LEU A 114 -8.62 -2.33 0.16
C LEU A 114 -7.17 -2.29 0.64
N ILE A 115 -6.85 -3.05 1.69
CA ILE A 115 -5.47 -3.24 2.19
C ILE A 115 -4.52 -3.87 1.15
N THR A 116 -5.08 -4.53 0.12
CA THR A 116 -4.33 -5.12 -1.00
C THR A 116 -3.85 -4.09 -2.02
N GLY A 117 -4.25 -2.82 -1.88
CA GLY A 117 -3.96 -1.76 -2.84
C GLY A 117 -4.98 -1.65 -3.97
N GLU A 118 -6.13 -2.32 -3.86
CA GLU A 118 -7.16 -2.35 -4.89
C GLU A 118 -8.36 -1.45 -4.51
N CYS A 119 -9.12 -1.02 -5.53
CA CYS A 119 -10.31 -0.20 -5.36
C CYS A 119 -11.56 -1.05 -5.61
N ALA A 120 -12.20 -1.51 -4.53
CA ALA A 120 -13.48 -2.20 -4.63
C ALA A 120 -14.61 -1.23 -4.99
N PRO A 121 -15.67 -1.70 -5.68
CA PRO A 121 -16.92 -0.96 -5.82
C PRO A 121 -17.44 -0.48 -4.46
N PHE A 122 -18.12 0.66 -4.44
CA PHE A 122 -18.70 1.19 -3.21
C PHE A 122 -19.86 0.31 -2.73
N CYS A 123 -19.71 -0.31 -1.56
CA CYS A 123 -20.78 -0.99 -0.85
C CYS A 123 -21.35 -0.04 0.20
N ASN A 124 -22.36 0.74 -0.18
CA ASN A 124 -23.16 1.49 0.77
C ASN A 124 -24.20 0.56 1.38
N ASP A 125 -23.96 0.05 2.58
CA ASP A 125 -25.00 -0.64 3.34
C ASP A 125 -25.00 -0.14 4.78
N ASN A 126 -26.19 0.19 5.29
CA ASN A 126 -26.39 0.64 6.67
C ASN A 126 -26.41 -0.56 7.65
N ARG A 127 -25.87 -1.71 7.23
CA ARG A 127 -25.68 -2.89 8.06
C ARG A 127 -24.39 -2.74 8.84
N SER A 128 -24.47 -2.94 10.15
CA SER A 128 -23.29 -3.15 10.96
C SER A 128 -22.63 -4.51 10.66
N HIS A 129 -21.37 -4.68 11.04
CA HIS A 129 -20.62 -5.95 10.94
C HIS A 129 -20.42 -6.48 9.49
N VAL A 130 -20.38 -5.59 8.49
CA VAL A 130 -20.00 -5.92 7.10
C VAL A 130 -18.87 -5.02 6.60
N TYR A 131 -18.09 -5.50 5.62
CA TYR A 131 -17.01 -4.77 4.96
C TYR A 131 -17.07 -4.96 3.44
N CYS A 132 -16.37 -4.09 2.70
CA CYS A 132 -16.25 -4.20 1.25
C CYS A 132 -15.10 -5.11 0.82
N SER A 133 -15.37 -6.00 -0.13
CA SER A 133 -14.37 -6.77 -0.86
C SER A 133 -14.55 -6.58 -2.37
N ILE A 134 -13.63 -7.10 -3.18
CA ILE A 134 -13.76 -7.15 -4.65
C ILE A 134 -15.02 -7.91 -5.06
N SER A 135 -15.36 -8.96 -4.31
CA SER A 135 -16.57 -9.78 -4.51
C SER A 135 -17.86 -9.14 -3.98
N GLY A 136 -17.81 -7.90 -3.48
CA GLY A 136 -18.93 -7.20 -2.86
C GLY A 136 -18.92 -7.26 -1.33
N LEU A 137 -20.12 -7.23 -0.74
CA LEU A 137 -20.33 -7.09 0.70
C LEU A 137 -20.08 -8.42 1.44
N MET A 138 -19.23 -8.40 2.47
CA MET A 138 -18.81 -9.58 3.23
C MET A 138 -18.95 -9.34 4.73
N SER A 139 -19.22 -10.39 5.53
CA SER A 139 -19.29 -10.28 6.99
C SER A 139 -17.90 -10.02 7.61
N CYS A 140 -17.82 -9.08 8.54
CA CYS A 140 -16.57 -8.70 9.18
C CYS A 140 -15.93 -9.86 9.95
N ASN A 141 -14.60 -9.92 9.84
CA ASN A 141 -13.76 -10.92 10.50
C ASN A 141 -12.31 -10.37 10.56
N GLN A 142 -11.44 -11.03 11.32
CA GLN A 142 -10.04 -10.61 11.51
C GLN A 142 -9.24 -10.41 10.19
N ASN A 143 -9.67 -11.03 9.08
CA ASN A 143 -9.06 -10.92 7.76
C ASN A 143 -9.82 -9.98 6.80
N SER A 144 -10.72 -9.12 7.31
CA SER A 144 -11.42 -8.11 6.51
C SER A 144 -10.41 -7.23 5.76
N THR A 145 -10.63 -7.07 4.45
CA THR A 145 -9.69 -6.37 3.56
C THR A 145 -9.99 -4.87 3.41
N SER A 146 -11.04 -4.36 4.04
CA SER A 146 -11.35 -2.94 4.19
C SER A 146 -12.01 -2.69 5.55
N PRO A 147 -12.10 -1.42 6.01
CA PRO A 147 -12.73 -1.10 7.29
C PRO A 147 -14.15 -1.67 7.40
N CYS A 148 -14.40 -2.39 8.48
CA CYS A 148 -15.72 -2.84 8.87
C CYS A 148 -16.66 -1.65 9.14
N VAL A 149 -17.94 -1.75 8.76
CA VAL A 149 -18.98 -0.79 9.13
C VAL A 149 -19.38 -1.04 10.59
N CYS A 150 -18.94 -0.11 11.45
CA CYS A 150 -19.22 -0.06 12.89
C CYS A 150 -19.90 1.27 13.25
N ASP A 151 -20.52 1.36 14.44
CA ASP A 151 -21.20 2.56 14.96
C ASP A 151 -20.18 3.57 15.52
N GLY A 152 -19.45 4.22 14.60
CA GLY A 152 -18.48 5.27 14.91
C GLY A 152 -16.99 4.94 14.75
N PRO A 153 -16.45 3.80 15.26
CA PRO A 153 -15.01 3.55 15.19
C PRO A 153 -14.58 3.22 13.76
N LYS A 154 -13.34 3.58 13.42
CA LYS A 154 -12.78 3.48 12.07
C LYS A 154 -11.66 2.45 12.02
N ASN A 155 -11.46 1.87 10.85
CA ASN A 155 -10.40 0.90 10.55
C ASN A 155 -10.42 -0.35 11.45
N CYS A 156 -11.61 -0.78 11.87
CA CYS A 156 -11.80 -2.08 12.48
C CYS A 156 -11.72 -3.17 11.40
N ALA A 157 -11.13 -4.32 11.72
CA ALA A 157 -11.40 -5.57 10.99
C ALA A 157 -12.73 -6.16 11.49
N GLU A 158 -12.95 -6.12 12.81
CA GLU A 158 -14.17 -6.55 13.48
C GLU A 158 -14.65 -5.47 14.45
N CYS A 159 -15.96 -5.19 14.48
CA CYS A 159 -16.59 -4.47 15.59
C CYS A 159 -16.80 -5.40 16.78
N THR A 160 -16.89 -4.85 18.00
CA THR A 160 -17.54 -5.52 19.14
C THR A 160 -19.03 -5.74 18.87
N ASP A 161 -19.68 -6.66 19.60
CA ASP A 161 -21.12 -7.01 19.46
C ASP A 161 -22.06 -5.79 19.55
N ASP A 162 -21.67 -4.76 20.30
CA ASP A 162 -22.42 -3.49 20.43
C ASP A 162 -22.14 -2.49 19.31
N SER A 163 -21.30 -2.86 18.32
CA SER A 163 -20.80 -2.04 17.21
C SER A 163 -19.99 -0.79 17.58
N ARG A 164 -19.75 -0.48 18.85
CA ARG A 164 -19.21 0.82 19.30
C ARG A 164 -17.69 0.89 19.40
N SER A 165 -17.00 -0.25 19.31
CA SER A 165 -15.54 -0.30 19.34
C SER A 165 -14.99 -1.32 18.35
N CYS A 166 -13.71 -1.21 17.99
CA CYS A 166 -13.04 -2.26 17.24
C CYS A 166 -12.66 -3.41 18.19
N GLN A 167 -13.17 -4.61 17.93
CA GLN A 167 -12.67 -5.85 18.53
C GLN A 167 -11.24 -6.09 18.07
N SER A 168 -11.01 -6.06 16.75
CA SER A 168 -9.70 -6.14 16.11
C SER A 168 -9.50 -5.00 15.11
N CYS A 169 -8.25 -4.53 14.96
CA CYS A 169 -7.90 -3.53 13.95
C CYS A 169 -7.69 -4.18 12.58
N LEU A 170 -7.92 -3.39 11.53
CA LEU A 170 -7.58 -3.76 10.16
C LEU A 170 -6.09 -4.13 10.06
N THR A 171 -5.76 -5.08 9.18
CA THR A 171 -4.38 -5.50 8.93
C THR A 171 -3.48 -4.28 8.68
N ASN A 172 -2.23 -4.35 9.17
CA ASN A 172 -1.24 -3.26 9.19
C ASN A 172 -1.57 -2.07 10.11
N MET A 173 -2.65 -2.10 10.88
CA MET A 173 -3.02 -1.06 11.85
C MET A 173 -3.04 -1.62 13.27
N LYS A 174 -2.80 -0.74 14.26
CA LYS A 174 -2.84 -1.06 15.69
C LYS A 174 -3.71 -0.05 16.45
N LYS A 175 -4.13 -0.43 17.66
CA LYS A 175 -4.82 0.51 18.56
C LYS A 175 -3.84 1.58 19.01
N GLY A 176 -4.20 2.84 18.80
CA GLY A 176 -3.46 3.97 19.33
C GLY A 176 -3.76 4.20 20.81
N THR A 177 -3.16 5.25 21.36
CA THR A 177 -3.33 5.62 22.79
C THR A 177 -4.76 6.00 23.17
N ASP A 178 -5.61 6.35 22.18
CA ASP A 178 -7.05 6.61 22.30
C ASP A 178 -7.92 5.34 22.27
N GLY A 179 -7.31 4.17 22.08
CA GLY A 179 -7.99 2.88 21.92
C GLY A 179 -8.60 2.64 20.53
N THR A 180 -8.47 3.59 19.58
CA THR A 180 -8.98 3.45 18.22
C THR A 180 -7.92 2.90 17.27
N CYS A 181 -8.32 2.31 16.14
CA CYS A 181 -7.40 1.79 15.14
C CYS A 181 -6.87 2.92 14.24
N SER A 182 -6.08 3.81 14.84
CA SER A 182 -5.60 5.07 14.27
C SER A 182 -4.12 5.02 13.87
N GLU A 183 -3.32 4.15 14.49
CA GLU A 183 -1.88 4.02 14.29
C GLU A 183 -1.54 2.88 13.31
N CYS A 184 -0.43 3.03 12.59
CA CYS A 184 0.14 1.93 11.79
C CYS A 184 0.93 0.95 12.67
N ALA A 185 0.97 -0.32 12.27
CA ALA A 185 1.86 -1.31 12.85
C ALA A 185 3.34 -0.90 12.68
N ASP A 186 4.20 -1.41 13.56
CA ASP A 186 5.59 -0.96 13.64
C ASP A 186 6.37 -1.23 12.34
N GLY A 187 7.11 -0.22 11.87
CA GLY A 187 7.84 -0.27 10.60
C GLY A 187 7.00 0.06 9.35
N LEU A 188 5.71 0.38 9.50
CA LEU A 188 4.84 0.85 8.42
C LEU A 188 4.52 2.34 8.58
N ILE A 189 4.22 3.01 7.46
CA ILE A 189 3.73 4.39 7.46
C ILE A 189 2.33 4.48 6.86
N LYS A 190 1.62 5.56 7.18
CA LYS A 190 0.30 5.85 6.61
C LYS A 190 0.45 6.52 5.25
N ILE A 191 -0.07 5.87 4.21
CA ILE A 191 -0.12 6.41 2.86
C ILE A 191 -1.59 6.42 2.43
N GLY A 192 -2.13 7.61 2.16
CA GLY A 192 -3.57 7.78 1.92
C GLY A 192 -4.41 7.24 3.09
N LYS A 193 -5.17 6.17 2.83
CA LYS A 193 -6.09 5.53 3.79
C LYS A 193 -5.52 4.26 4.44
N ILE A 194 -4.38 3.74 3.99
CA ILE A 194 -3.83 2.45 4.45
C ILE A 194 -2.46 2.61 5.12
N CYS A 195 -2.08 1.60 5.90
CA CYS A 195 -0.74 1.46 6.46
C CYS A 195 0.06 0.46 5.62
N THR A 196 1.22 0.89 5.12
CA THR A 196 2.06 0.08 4.23
C THR A 196 3.52 0.56 4.31
N LYS A 197 4.44 -0.12 3.63
CA LYS A 197 5.80 0.37 3.44
C LYS A 197 5.84 1.40 2.32
N ASP A 198 6.67 2.43 2.47
CA ASP A 198 6.93 3.39 1.40
C ASP A 198 8.08 2.91 0.50
N ASP A 199 7.90 1.73 -0.08
CA ASP A 199 8.96 1.05 -0.81
C ASP A 199 9.25 1.78 -2.13
N VAL A 200 10.48 2.28 -2.25
CA VAL A 200 11.06 2.77 -3.51
C VAL A 200 11.97 1.69 -4.11
N VAL A 201 11.54 0.43 -4.01
CA VAL A 201 12.37 -0.71 -4.38
C VAL A 201 12.26 -0.91 -5.89
N ALA A 202 13.27 -0.42 -6.59
CA ALA A 202 13.54 -0.77 -7.97
C ALA A 202 13.80 -2.29 -8.05
N GLY A 203 12.80 -3.04 -8.53
CA GLY A 203 12.96 -4.45 -8.91
C GLY A 203 12.28 -5.49 -8.02
N GLU A 204 11.60 -5.13 -6.93
CA GLU A 204 10.84 -6.11 -6.14
C GLU A 204 9.32 -5.92 -6.30
N VAL A 205 8.70 -6.91 -6.94
CA VAL A 205 7.24 -7.07 -6.95
C VAL A 205 6.81 -7.41 -5.53
N PRO A 206 5.81 -6.72 -4.93
CA PRO A 206 5.25 -7.11 -3.65
C PRO A 206 4.66 -8.52 -3.76
N VAL A 207 5.34 -9.52 -3.17
CA VAL A 207 4.82 -10.88 -3.08
C VAL A 207 3.65 -10.84 -2.09
N PRO A 208 2.42 -11.23 -2.48
CA PRO A 208 1.31 -11.28 -1.55
C PRO A 208 1.61 -12.31 -0.44
N PRO A 209 1.20 -12.06 0.82
CA PRO A 209 1.40 -13.02 1.90
C PRO A 209 0.59 -14.29 1.61
N GLY A 210 1.28 -15.31 1.09
CA GLY A 210 0.78 -16.68 1.07
C GLY A 210 0.64 -17.23 2.49
N PRO A 211 -0.19 -18.26 2.71
CA PRO A 211 -0.38 -18.85 4.03
C PRO A 211 0.94 -19.43 4.56
N ASN A 212 1.29 -19.02 5.79
CA ASN A 212 2.43 -19.44 6.63
C ASN A 212 3.38 -20.50 6.03
N PRO A 213 4.65 -20.15 5.77
CA PRO A 213 5.71 -21.14 5.59
C PRO A 213 5.85 -21.99 6.87
N VAL A 214 5.77 -23.31 6.72
CA VAL A 214 6.16 -24.24 7.78
C VAL A 214 7.64 -24.02 8.09
N VAL A 215 7.99 -23.92 9.37
CA VAL A 215 9.35 -23.71 9.85
C VAL A 215 10.16 -25.02 9.80
N PRO A 216 11.37 -25.00 9.23
CA PRO A 216 12.50 -25.79 9.69
C PRO A 216 13.52 -24.88 10.40
N ASP A 217 13.93 -25.28 11.60
CA ASP A 217 15.04 -24.66 12.35
C ASP A 217 16.40 -25.14 11.79
N PRO A 218 17.57 -24.62 12.20
CA PRO A 218 18.32 -23.73 11.32
C PRO A 218 19.71 -24.27 10.94
N GLU A 219 20.18 -23.95 9.73
CA GLU A 219 21.61 -23.99 9.43
C GLU A 219 22.14 -22.64 8.92
N VAL A 220 23.35 -22.34 9.36
CA VAL A 220 23.97 -21.01 9.28
C VAL A 220 24.77 -20.89 7.99
N ASN A 221 24.45 -19.88 7.17
CA ASN A 221 25.50 -19.15 6.46
C ASN A 221 25.19 -17.67 6.28
N ARG A 222 26.15 -16.81 6.63
CA ARG A 222 26.06 -15.36 6.56
C ARG A 222 26.77 -14.87 5.31
N GLN A 223 26.16 -13.99 4.51
CA GLN A 223 26.89 -12.92 3.80
C GLN A 223 26.03 -11.65 3.67
N ASN A 224 26.44 -10.58 4.37
CA ASN A 224 26.57 -9.18 3.91
C ASN A 224 25.46 -8.52 3.04
N LEU A 225 24.93 -7.31 3.28
CA LEU A 225 24.98 -6.31 4.36
C LEU A 225 23.54 -5.72 4.49
N SER A 226 23.16 -4.79 5.37
CA SER A 226 23.88 -3.95 6.34
C SER A 226 22.99 -3.64 7.56
N GLY A 227 23.54 -2.99 8.59
CA GLY A 227 22.80 -2.65 9.81
C GLY A 227 23.59 -1.84 10.85
N GLY A 228 24.53 -1.00 10.40
CA GLY A 228 25.44 -0.27 11.28
C GLY A 228 24.83 1.01 11.87
N ALA A 229 24.08 0.89 12.98
CA ALA A 229 23.92 1.98 13.98
C ALA A 229 23.17 1.57 15.27
N VAL A 230 22.20 0.66 15.20
CA VAL A 230 21.17 0.50 16.27
C VAL A 230 21.23 -0.87 16.98
N ALA A 231 22.43 -1.31 17.36
CA ALA A 231 22.64 -2.52 18.18
C ALA A 231 23.52 -2.29 19.43
N GLY A 232 24.16 -1.13 19.58
CA GLY A 232 25.11 -0.86 20.68
C GLY A 232 24.48 -0.41 22.00
N ILE A 233 23.26 0.15 21.99
CA ILE A 233 22.71 0.86 23.16
C ILE A 233 21.99 -0.09 24.14
N VAL A 234 21.24 -1.08 23.64
CA VAL A 234 20.36 -1.93 24.47
C VAL A 234 21.16 -2.81 25.44
N ILE A 235 22.31 -3.36 25.01
CA ILE A 235 23.17 -4.19 25.87
C ILE A 235 23.89 -3.32 26.93
N GLY A 236 24.31 -2.10 26.57
CA GLY A 236 24.97 -1.18 27.48
C GLY A 236 24.08 -0.74 28.66
N VAL A 237 22.81 -0.40 28.39
CA VAL A 237 21.87 0.05 29.44
C VAL A 237 21.58 -1.06 30.45
N LEU A 238 21.42 -2.31 30.00
CA LEU A 238 21.15 -3.45 30.90
C LEU A 238 22.30 -3.72 31.88
N LEU A 239 23.55 -3.59 31.44
CA LEU A 239 24.72 -3.75 32.32
C LEU A 239 24.82 -2.64 33.38
N VAL A 240 24.52 -1.39 33.02
CA VAL A 240 24.55 -0.25 33.95
C VAL A 240 23.47 -0.38 35.02
N VAL A 241 22.23 -0.73 34.65
CA VAL A 241 21.13 -0.92 35.60
C VAL A 241 21.40 -2.10 36.55
N GLY A 242 21.94 -3.20 36.03
CA GLY A 242 22.33 -4.36 36.85
C GLY A 242 23.40 -4.03 37.91
N ALA A 243 24.42 -3.26 37.53
CA ALA A 243 25.49 -2.84 38.45
C ALA A 243 24.98 -1.91 39.57
N VAL A 244 24.13 -0.93 39.23
CA VAL A 244 23.60 0.03 40.22
C VAL A 244 22.60 -0.64 41.19
N GLY A 245 21.71 -1.51 40.67
CA GLY A 245 20.74 -2.23 41.51
C GLY A 245 21.37 -3.27 42.45
N GLY A 246 22.35 -4.04 41.95
CA GLY A 246 23.07 -5.03 42.77
C GLY A 246 23.98 -4.39 43.83
N GLY A 247 24.63 -3.27 43.51
CA GLY A 247 25.52 -2.58 44.45
C GLY A 247 24.80 -2.00 45.67
N LEU A 248 23.65 -1.34 45.46
CA LEU A 248 22.87 -0.73 46.54
C LEU A 248 22.31 -1.77 47.50
N THR A 249 21.74 -2.86 46.99
CA THR A 249 21.15 -3.92 47.83
C THR A 249 22.20 -4.64 48.69
N TYR A 250 23.38 -4.94 48.13
CA TYR A 250 24.50 -5.50 48.91
C TYR A 250 24.99 -4.54 50.00
N TYR A 251 25.07 -3.23 49.70
CA TYR A 251 25.53 -2.22 50.67
C TYR A 251 24.60 -2.12 51.89
N PHE A 252 23.28 -2.08 51.69
CA PHE A 252 22.32 -2.00 52.81
C PHE A 252 22.35 -3.27 53.68
N VAL A 253 22.39 -4.47 53.09
CA VAL A 253 22.47 -5.74 53.86
C VAL A 253 23.76 -5.82 54.67
N ARG A 254 24.89 -5.31 54.15
CA ARG A 254 26.16 -5.29 54.87
C ARG A 254 26.19 -4.24 55.98
N ARG A 255 25.46 -3.13 55.86
CA ARG A 255 25.37 -2.07 56.88
C ARG A 255 24.42 -2.44 58.03
N ALA A 256 23.40 -3.27 57.78
CA ALA A 256 22.47 -3.76 58.80
C ALA A 256 23.05 -4.84 59.74
N LYS A 257 24.29 -5.29 59.51
CA LYS A 257 24.99 -6.30 60.34
C LYS A 257 26.18 -5.69 61.12
N LYS A 258 26.15 -4.39 61.41
CA LYS A 258 27.24 -3.66 62.07
C LYS A 258 26.71 -2.67 63.10
#